data_AF-A0A0T6ATC4-F1
#
_entry.id   AF-A0A0T6ATC4-F1
#
_cell.length_a   1.000
_cell.length_b   1.000
_cell.length_c   1.000
_cell.angle_alpha   90.00
_cell.angle_beta   90.00
_cell.angle_gamma   90.00
#
_symmetry.space_group_name_H-M   'P 1'
#
loop_
_entity.id
_entity.type
_entity.pdbx_description
1 polymer ?
#
loop_
_entity_poly.entity_id
_entity_poly.type
_entity_poly.pdbx_seq_one_letter_code
_entity_poly.pdbx_strand_id
1 'polypeptide(L)'
;MTDTRRRVKLYALNADRQWDDRGTGHVSSSYVDRLKGISLLVRAESDGSLLLESKIQPDTAYQKQQDTLIVWSEGDNFDLALSFQERAGCDEIWEKICQVQGKDPSVEITQDIVEESEDERFDDLSESAPPIELPSCELSRLEDISELISNCLTSPVRKEKLAAAIESEGYIRKLLNLFHMCEDLENYEGLHHLYDIFKNIFLLNKNALFDVMFSDDVIFDVVGCLEYDPSSLTRKKHREYLKQQAMFKEAIPIRNPELLSKIHQTFRVQYIQDVVLPTPSVFEDNMLSTLSSFIFFNKVEIVSLVQEDDKFLTDLFTMLTDVSTSDTKRRDLVLFLKEFCNYSQNLQPQAKETFYKTLTGLGILQALEITLTMDDQKTKTASIDILTYIVEYSPSFVREYTLQQANNTDEDQILLNIIIEQMICDSDPELGGAVQLMGVLRMLLDPENMLAQVNKSEKTDFLNFFYKHSVQILIG
;
A
#
# COMPACT_ATOMS: atom_id res chain seq x y z
N MET A 1 -20.35 34.38 6.09
CA MET A 1 -19.62 33.10 6.05
C MET A 1 -19.89 32.52 4.68
N THR A 2 -18.85 32.32 3.88
CA THR A 2 -18.93 31.61 2.60
C THR A 2 -19.34 30.17 2.88
N ASP A 3 -20.35 29.67 2.17
CA ASP A 3 -20.90 28.34 2.36
C ASP A 3 -19.93 27.28 1.81
N THR A 4 -19.07 26.75 2.68
CA THR A 4 -18.06 25.75 2.31
C THR A 4 -18.64 24.38 2.02
N ARG A 5 -19.88 24.12 2.46
CA ARG A 5 -20.54 22.82 2.32
C ARG A 5 -20.77 22.43 0.86
N ARG A 6 -21.07 23.40 0.00
CA ARG A 6 -21.28 23.18 -1.45
C ARG A 6 -20.12 23.60 -2.32
N ARG A 7 -18.96 23.92 -1.72
CA ARG A 7 -17.79 24.39 -2.45
C ARG A 7 -17.04 23.22 -3.12
N VAL A 8 -16.80 23.36 -4.41
CA VAL A 8 -16.21 22.31 -5.26
C VAL A 8 -15.15 22.88 -6.21
N LYS A 9 -14.17 22.07 -6.57
CA LYS A 9 -13.35 22.25 -7.78
C LYS A 9 -13.86 21.36 -8.90
N LEU A 10 -13.99 21.92 -10.10
CA LEU A 10 -14.34 21.18 -11.31
C LEU A 10 -13.07 20.81 -12.07
N TYR A 11 -12.94 19.55 -12.43
CA TYR A 11 -11.88 19.05 -13.31
C TYR A 11 -12.46 18.46 -14.58
N ALA A 12 -11.72 18.56 -15.68
CA ALA A 12 -12.01 17.88 -16.94
C ALA A 12 -10.76 17.15 -17.42
N LEU A 13 -10.92 15.92 -17.92
CA LEU A 13 -9.80 15.14 -18.45
C LEU A 13 -9.41 15.67 -19.84
N ASN A 14 -8.12 15.93 -20.05
CA ASN A 14 -7.58 16.44 -21.31
C ASN A 14 -7.06 15.31 -22.23
N ALA A 15 -6.61 15.66 -23.44
CA ALA A 15 -6.14 14.70 -24.45
C ALA A 15 -4.89 13.91 -24.02
N ASP A 16 -4.09 14.46 -23.10
CA ASP A 16 -2.90 13.81 -22.53
C ASP A 16 -3.25 12.95 -21.29
N ARG A 17 -4.55 12.72 -21.04
CA ARG A 17 -5.10 11.99 -19.89
C ARG A 17 -4.72 12.61 -18.54
N GLN A 18 -4.59 13.94 -18.49
CA GLN A 18 -4.39 14.69 -17.25
C GLN A 18 -5.63 15.50 -16.89
N TRP A 19 -5.89 15.68 -15.60
CA TRP A 19 -7.03 16.45 -15.10
C TRP A 19 -6.73 17.95 -15.07
N ASP A 20 -7.41 18.72 -15.93
CA ASP A 20 -7.31 20.18 -15.97
C ASP A 20 -8.27 20.81 -14.95
N ASP A 21 -7.75 21.68 -14.07
CA ASP A 21 -8.56 22.49 -13.14
C ASP A 21 -9.36 23.55 -13.95
N ARG A 22 -10.69 23.40 -13.95
CA ARG A 22 -11.63 24.29 -14.65
C ARG A 22 -12.11 25.45 -13.76
N GLY A 23 -11.72 25.46 -12.50
CA GLY A 23 -12.05 26.50 -11.53
C GLY A 23 -12.80 26.00 -10.31
N THR A 24 -12.85 26.87 -9.29
CA THR A 24 -13.56 26.63 -8.03
C THR A 24 -14.92 27.33 -8.03
N GLY A 25 -15.95 26.65 -7.54
CA GLY A 25 -17.32 27.14 -7.53
C GLY A 25 -18.19 26.49 -6.46
N HIS A 26 -19.49 26.81 -6.49
CA HIS A 26 -20.48 26.20 -5.61
C HIS A 26 -21.47 25.35 -6.43
N VAL A 27 -21.67 24.10 -6.02
CA VAL A 27 -22.53 23.14 -6.71
C VAL A 27 -23.96 23.14 -6.18
N SER A 28 -24.91 23.10 -7.10
CA SER A 28 -26.35 23.00 -6.83
C SER A 28 -27.01 22.04 -7.83
N SER A 29 -28.20 21.55 -7.49
CA SER A 29 -29.00 20.71 -8.38
C SER A 29 -30.40 21.28 -8.53
N SER A 30 -30.84 21.54 -9.77
CA SER A 30 -32.18 22.04 -10.06
C SER A 30 -32.69 21.55 -11.41
N TYR A 31 -34.01 21.61 -11.61
CA TYR A 31 -34.60 21.31 -12.92
C TYR A 31 -34.25 22.42 -13.91
N VAL A 32 -33.71 22.05 -15.07
CA VAL A 32 -33.33 22.97 -16.13
C VAL A 32 -34.24 22.71 -17.34
N ASP A 33 -35.10 23.67 -17.66
CA ASP A 33 -36.15 23.51 -18.69
C ASP A 33 -35.58 23.15 -20.07
N ARG A 34 -34.45 23.77 -20.46
CA ARG A 34 -33.79 23.52 -21.75
C ARG A 34 -33.22 22.09 -21.87
N LEU A 35 -32.84 21.48 -20.75
CA LEU A 35 -32.29 20.11 -20.69
C LEU A 35 -33.38 19.08 -20.33
N LYS A 36 -34.58 19.54 -19.93
CA LYS A 36 -35.72 18.72 -19.51
C LYS A 36 -35.34 17.70 -18.44
N GLY A 37 -34.66 18.14 -17.40
CA GLY A 37 -34.23 17.26 -16.31
C GLY A 37 -33.52 17.99 -15.16
N ILE A 38 -33.32 17.27 -14.06
CA ILE A 38 -32.48 17.73 -12.95
C ILE A 38 -31.03 17.77 -13.45
N SER A 39 -30.37 18.90 -13.21
CA SER A 39 -29.00 19.14 -13.68
C SER A 39 -28.11 19.62 -12.52
N LEU A 40 -26.85 19.21 -12.55
CA LEU A 40 -25.77 19.73 -11.72
C LEU A 40 -25.28 21.06 -12.28
N LEU A 41 -25.24 22.07 -11.42
CA LEU A 41 -24.89 23.44 -11.76
C LEU A 41 -23.75 23.91 -10.86
N VAL A 42 -22.62 24.29 -11.44
CA VAL A 42 -21.48 24.87 -10.68
C VAL A 42 -21.34 26.33 -11.04
N ARG A 43 -21.44 27.22 -10.04
CA ARG A 43 -21.22 28.67 -10.23
C ARG A 43 -19.86 29.09 -9.71
N ALA A 44 -19.06 29.76 -10.54
CA ALA A 44 -17.71 30.21 -10.23
C ALA A 44 -17.68 31.16 -9.03
N GLU A 45 -16.67 31.01 -8.16
CA GLU A 45 -16.44 31.99 -7.08
C GLU A 45 -15.89 33.33 -7.60
N SER A 46 -15.21 33.32 -8.75
CA SER A 46 -14.53 34.49 -9.30
C SER A 46 -15.48 35.58 -9.80
N ASP A 47 -16.55 35.19 -10.51
CA ASP A 47 -17.43 36.11 -11.22
C ASP A 47 -18.91 35.67 -11.24
N GLY A 48 -19.24 34.54 -10.60
CA GLY A 48 -20.60 33.99 -10.57
C GLY A 48 -21.07 33.36 -11.89
N SER A 49 -20.18 33.26 -12.89
CA SER A 49 -20.46 32.58 -14.15
C SER A 49 -20.73 31.09 -13.94
N LEU A 50 -21.38 30.46 -14.92
CA LEU A 50 -21.72 29.05 -14.86
C LEU A 50 -20.58 28.22 -15.44
N LEU A 51 -19.88 27.47 -14.57
CA LEU A 51 -18.76 26.60 -14.95
C LEU A 51 -19.23 25.24 -15.48
N LEU A 52 -20.35 24.74 -14.93
CA LEU A 52 -20.95 23.47 -15.32
C LEU A 52 -22.47 23.61 -15.35
N GLU A 53 -23.09 23.04 -16.38
CA GLU A 53 -24.53 22.80 -16.48
C GLU A 53 -24.74 21.43 -17.14
N SER A 54 -24.68 20.38 -16.32
CA SER A 54 -24.71 18.98 -16.73
C SER A 54 -26.02 18.34 -16.29
N LYS A 55 -26.76 17.73 -17.23
CA LYS A 55 -27.99 17.00 -16.89
C LYS A 55 -27.63 15.67 -16.25
N ILE A 56 -28.26 15.32 -15.13
CA ILE A 56 -28.16 13.97 -14.57
C ILE A 56 -28.94 13.03 -15.48
N GLN A 57 -28.24 12.29 -16.33
CA GLN A 57 -28.89 11.32 -17.21
C GLN A 57 -29.20 10.04 -16.43
N PRO A 58 -30.28 9.31 -16.76
CA PRO A 58 -30.64 8.06 -16.07
C PRO A 58 -29.59 6.94 -16.22
N ASP A 59 -28.81 6.98 -17.29
CA ASP A 59 -27.89 5.95 -17.80
C ASP A 59 -26.41 6.29 -17.62
N THR A 60 -26.06 7.53 -17.25
CA THR A 60 -24.66 7.89 -16.95
C THR A 60 -24.19 7.17 -15.67
N ALA A 61 -23.05 6.48 -15.75
CA ALA A 61 -22.38 5.92 -14.58
C ALA A 61 -21.67 7.04 -13.80
N TYR A 62 -22.26 7.47 -12.69
CA TYR A 62 -21.57 8.33 -11.72
C TYR A 62 -20.84 7.44 -10.73
N GLN A 63 -19.61 7.80 -10.39
CA GLN A 63 -18.78 7.10 -9.41
C GLN A 63 -18.39 8.04 -8.28
N LYS A 64 -18.60 7.59 -7.04
CA LYS A 64 -18.11 8.26 -5.85
C LYS A 64 -16.74 7.69 -5.50
N GLN A 65 -15.77 8.56 -5.25
CA GLN A 65 -14.41 8.17 -4.89
C GLN A 65 -13.97 8.94 -3.66
N GLN A 66 -13.24 8.27 -2.76
CA GLN A 66 -12.57 8.89 -1.61
C GLN A 66 -13.48 9.82 -0.76
N ASP A 67 -14.77 9.47 -0.63
CA ASP A 67 -15.81 10.20 0.09
C ASP A 67 -16.09 11.66 -0.35
N THR A 68 -15.29 12.24 -1.26
CA THR A 68 -15.30 13.67 -1.59
C THR A 68 -15.17 13.96 -3.09
N LEU A 69 -15.17 12.93 -3.93
CA LEU A 69 -15.10 13.05 -5.39
C LEU A 69 -16.32 12.38 -6.03
N ILE A 70 -16.86 13.04 -7.05
CA ILE A 70 -17.85 12.46 -7.97
C ILE A 70 -17.30 12.59 -9.38
N VAL A 71 -17.15 11.46 -10.06
CA VAL A 71 -16.59 11.35 -11.41
C VAL A 71 -17.62 10.74 -12.35
N TRP A 72 -17.74 11.26 -13.57
CA TRP A 72 -18.59 10.70 -14.61
C TRP A 72 -18.12 11.11 -16.00
N SER A 73 -18.59 10.38 -17.02
CA SER A 73 -18.42 10.76 -18.42
C SER A 73 -19.62 11.57 -18.90
N GLU A 74 -19.39 12.79 -19.38
CA GLU A 74 -20.44 13.67 -19.90
C GLU A 74 -20.72 13.41 -21.40
N GLY A 75 -19.82 12.72 -22.10
CA GLY A 75 -19.93 12.28 -23.49
C GLY A 75 -18.62 11.64 -23.98
N ASP A 76 -18.56 11.25 -25.26
CA ASP A 76 -17.39 10.57 -25.85
C ASP A 76 -16.07 11.33 -25.58
N ASN A 77 -15.16 10.69 -24.85
CA ASN A 77 -13.86 11.24 -24.43
C ASN A 77 -13.96 12.56 -23.64
N PHE A 78 -15.03 12.77 -22.87
CA PHE A 78 -15.21 13.98 -22.05
C PHE A 78 -15.59 13.64 -20.61
N ASP A 79 -14.57 13.34 -19.80
CA ASP A 79 -14.73 12.99 -18.40
C ASP A 79 -14.62 14.20 -17.49
N LEU A 80 -15.51 14.26 -16.50
CA LEU A 80 -15.63 15.34 -15.53
C LEU A 80 -15.51 14.80 -14.11
N ALA A 81 -14.92 15.61 -13.23
CA ALA A 81 -14.88 15.33 -11.80
C ALA A 81 -15.22 16.57 -10.97
N LEU A 82 -16.05 16.36 -9.94
CA LEU A 82 -16.31 17.34 -8.89
C LEU A 82 -15.58 16.92 -7.62
N SER A 83 -14.63 17.75 -7.19
CA SER A 83 -13.91 17.59 -5.93
C SER A 83 -14.49 18.50 -4.88
N PHE A 84 -15.11 17.92 -3.87
CA PHE A 84 -15.79 18.61 -2.79
C PHE A 84 -14.81 18.95 -1.67
N GLN A 85 -14.95 20.16 -1.13
CA GLN A 85 -14.20 20.54 0.06
C GLN A 85 -14.69 19.80 1.32
N GLU A 86 -15.97 19.45 1.37
CA GLU A 86 -16.60 18.77 2.51
C GLU A 86 -17.36 17.52 2.06
N ARG A 87 -17.14 16.41 2.78
CA ARG A 87 -17.86 15.14 2.58
C ARG A 87 -19.38 15.31 2.61
N ALA A 88 -19.90 16.10 3.56
CA ALA A 88 -21.34 16.34 3.68
C ALA A 88 -21.95 16.97 2.41
N GLY A 89 -21.19 17.79 1.69
CA GLY A 89 -21.59 18.34 0.39
C GLY A 89 -21.61 17.30 -0.72
N CYS A 90 -20.60 16.42 -0.73
CA CYS A 90 -20.51 15.30 -1.66
C CYS A 90 -21.69 14.35 -1.46
N ASP A 91 -21.99 13.97 -0.22
CA ASP A 91 -23.09 13.09 0.15
C ASP A 91 -24.45 13.64 -0.32
N GLU A 92 -24.71 14.94 -0.15
CA GLU A 92 -25.96 15.57 -0.60
C GLU A 92 -26.15 15.56 -2.13
N ILE A 93 -25.07 15.79 -2.88
CA ILE A 93 -25.14 15.72 -4.35
C ILE A 93 -25.26 14.27 -4.80
N TRP A 94 -24.55 13.35 -4.15
CA TRP A 94 -24.63 11.91 -4.43
C TRP A 94 -26.05 11.36 -4.21
N GLU A 95 -26.67 11.66 -3.06
CA GLU A 95 -28.05 11.30 -2.77
C GLU A 95 -29.00 11.82 -3.86
N LYS A 96 -28.75 13.03 -4.38
CA LYS A 96 -29.57 13.58 -5.45
C LYS A 96 -29.40 12.84 -6.77
N ILE A 97 -28.17 12.49 -7.14
CA ILE A 97 -27.87 11.71 -8.34
C ILE A 97 -28.56 10.33 -8.23
N CYS A 98 -28.37 9.62 -7.12
CA CYS A 98 -29.02 8.34 -6.85
C CYS A 98 -30.55 8.46 -6.89
N GLN A 99 -31.14 9.53 -6.33
CA GLN A 99 -32.57 9.77 -6.39
C GLN A 99 -33.08 9.94 -7.83
N VAL A 100 -32.34 10.64 -8.68
CA VAL A 100 -32.71 10.84 -10.09
C VAL A 100 -32.62 9.53 -10.88
N GLN A 101 -31.63 8.68 -10.57
CA GLN A 101 -31.41 7.39 -11.25
C GLN A 101 -32.17 6.21 -10.62
N GLY A 102 -32.86 6.42 -9.50
CA GLY A 102 -33.58 5.36 -8.78
C GLY A 102 -32.67 4.33 -8.11
N LYS A 103 -31.48 4.76 -7.67
CA LYS A 103 -30.46 3.92 -7.02
C LYS A 103 -30.42 4.16 -5.51
N ASP A 104 -29.92 3.19 -4.77
CA ASP A 104 -29.67 3.33 -3.34
C ASP A 104 -28.43 4.22 -3.12
N PRO A 105 -28.46 5.27 -2.28
CA PRO A 105 -27.30 6.14 -2.03
C PRO A 105 -26.08 5.45 -1.39
N SER A 106 -26.23 4.21 -0.89
CA SER A 106 -25.12 3.40 -0.36
C SER A 106 -24.22 2.79 -1.43
N VAL A 107 -24.59 2.86 -2.71
CA VAL A 107 -23.72 2.44 -3.80
C VAL A 107 -22.58 3.44 -4.00
N GLU A 108 -21.39 2.94 -4.31
CA GLU A 108 -20.25 3.77 -4.74
C GLU A 108 -20.28 4.06 -6.25
N ILE A 109 -21.13 3.34 -6.98
CA ILE A 109 -21.34 3.55 -8.41
C ILE A 109 -22.80 3.36 -8.81
N THR A 110 -23.35 4.29 -9.58
CA THR A 110 -24.80 4.37 -9.78
C THR A 110 -25.30 3.47 -10.91
N GLN A 111 -24.50 3.24 -11.94
CA GLN A 111 -24.75 2.21 -12.93
C GLN A 111 -23.66 1.16 -12.78
N ASP A 112 -24.01 -0.10 -12.98
CA ASP A 112 -22.97 -1.08 -13.27
C ASP A 112 -22.24 -0.53 -14.48
N ILE A 113 -20.93 -0.29 -14.35
CA ILE A 113 -20.10 0.01 -15.51
C ILE A 113 -20.11 -1.28 -16.32
N VAL A 114 -21.14 -1.41 -17.16
CA VAL A 114 -20.92 -1.92 -18.48
C VAL A 114 -19.99 -0.89 -19.08
N GLU A 115 -18.68 -1.15 -19.03
CA GLU A 115 -17.78 -0.42 -19.88
C GLU A 115 -18.45 -0.52 -21.26
N GLU A 116 -18.72 0.60 -21.93
CA GLU A 116 -18.83 0.56 -23.38
C GLU A 116 -17.45 0.23 -23.97
N SER A 117 -16.77 -0.79 -23.45
CA SER A 117 -16.13 -1.75 -24.29
C SER A 117 -17.22 -2.43 -25.09
N GLU A 118 -16.87 -2.90 -26.27
CA GLU A 118 -17.72 -3.78 -27.04
C GLU A 118 -17.95 -5.15 -26.33
N ASP A 119 -17.85 -5.23 -24.99
CA ASP A 119 -17.83 -6.47 -24.21
C ASP A 119 -19.22 -7.04 -23.91
N GLU A 120 -20.30 -6.25 -23.80
CA GLU A 120 -21.63 -6.83 -23.54
C GLU A 120 -22.38 -7.32 -24.79
N ARG A 121 -21.86 -7.07 -25.99
CA ARG A 121 -22.25 -7.84 -27.18
C ARG A 121 -21.47 -9.15 -27.34
N PHE A 122 -20.53 -9.42 -26.44
CA PHE A 122 -19.67 -10.60 -26.49
C PHE A 122 -19.96 -11.66 -25.43
N ASP A 123 -20.82 -11.41 -24.45
CA ASP A 123 -21.12 -12.44 -23.44
C ASP A 123 -21.90 -13.64 -24.02
N ASP A 124 -22.65 -13.45 -25.11
CA ASP A 124 -23.25 -14.55 -25.88
C ASP A 124 -22.31 -15.09 -27.00
N LEU A 125 -21.09 -14.54 -27.12
CA LEU A 125 -20.04 -14.96 -28.08
C LEU A 125 -18.76 -15.46 -27.40
N SER A 126 -18.65 -15.43 -26.07
CA SER A 126 -17.40 -15.70 -25.33
C SER A 126 -16.90 -17.15 -25.48
N GLU A 127 -17.82 -18.10 -25.71
CA GLU A 127 -17.49 -19.48 -26.08
C GLU A 127 -17.00 -19.64 -27.53
N SER A 128 -17.22 -18.65 -28.40
CA SER A 128 -16.92 -18.76 -29.85
C SER A 128 -15.57 -18.17 -30.26
N ALA A 129 -14.91 -17.37 -29.41
CA ALA A 129 -13.58 -16.85 -29.72
C ALA A 129 -12.55 -18.00 -29.66
N PRO A 130 -11.82 -18.26 -30.77
CA PRO A 130 -10.92 -19.41 -30.87
C PRO A 130 -9.88 -19.40 -29.75
N PRO A 131 -9.39 -20.59 -29.33
CA PRO A 131 -8.30 -20.68 -28.38
C PRO A 131 -7.08 -19.92 -28.91
N ILE A 132 -6.37 -19.27 -27.99
CA ILE A 132 -5.11 -18.59 -28.33
C ILE A 132 -4.05 -19.68 -28.53
N GLU A 133 -3.61 -19.85 -29.77
CA GLU A 133 -2.48 -20.72 -30.08
C GLU A 133 -1.18 -19.94 -29.93
N LEU A 134 -0.35 -20.35 -28.96
CA LEU A 134 0.94 -19.73 -28.76
C LEU A 134 1.92 -20.17 -29.85
N PRO A 135 2.67 -19.24 -30.48
CA PRO A 135 3.77 -19.56 -31.36
C PRO A 135 4.80 -20.46 -30.67
N SER A 136 5.46 -21.35 -31.42
CA SER A 136 6.60 -22.09 -30.90
C SER A 136 7.69 -21.12 -30.42
N CYS A 137 8.26 -21.39 -29.24
CA CYS A 137 9.37 -20.62 -28.70
C CYS A 137 10.64 -20.89 -29.52
N GLU A 138 10.82 -20.10 -30.58
CA GLU A 138 11.97 -20.13 -31.48
C GLU A 138 12.50 -18.72 -31.71
N LEU A 139 13.81 -18.56 -31.89
CA LEU A 139 14.45 -17.25 -32.09
C LEU A 139 13.84 -16.46 -33.25
N SER A 140 13.51 -17.14 -34.35
CA SER A 140 12.91 -16.52 -35.55
C SER A 140 11.46 -16.07 -35.37
N ARG A 141 10.81 -16.42 -34.25
CA ARG A 141 9.40 -16.11 -33.97
C ARG A 141 9.23 -15.13 -32.81
N LEU A 142 10.31 -14.57 -32.27
CA LEU A 142 10.25 -13.66 -31.13
C LEU A 142 9.42 -12.40 -31.43
N GLU A 143 9.50 -11.88 -32.65
CA GLU A 143 8.67 -10.77 -33.12
C GLU A 143 7.18 -11.15 -33.11
N ASP A 144 6.82 -12.28 -33.73
CA ASP A 144 5.44 -12.80 -33.75
C ASP A 144 4.88 -13.00 -32.33
N ILE A 145 5.69 -13.51 -31.41
CA ILE A 145 5.31 -13.74 -30.01
C ILE A 145 5.04 -12.40 -29.32
N SER A 146 5.95 -11.44 -29.48
CA SER A 146 5.81 -10.10 -28.90
C SER A 146 4.54 -9.40 -29.40
N GLU A 147 4.29 -9.45 -30.71
CA GLU A 147 3.11 -8.85 -31.33
C GLU A 147 1.82 -9.53 -30.84
N LEU A 148 1.78 -10.87 -30.78
CA LEU A 148 0.61 -11.61 -30.29
C LEU A 148 0.26 -11.24 -28.85
N ILE A 149 1.26 -11.24 -27.95
CA ILE A 149 1.06 -10.93 -26.53
C ILE A 149 0.60 -9.49 -26.38
N SER A 150 1.26 -8.54 -27.06
CA SER A 150 0.88 -7.12 -27.05
C SER A 150 -0.57 -6.91 -27.49
N ASN A 151 -0.98 -7.56 -28.59
CA ASN A 151 -2.32 -7.45 -29.13
C ASN A 151 -3.39 -8.03 -28.21
N CYS A 152 -3.08 -9.07 -27.43
CA CYS A 152 -4.01 -9.65 -26.46
C CYS A 152 -4.23 -8.77 -25.22
N LEU A 153 -3.35 -7.80 -24.93
CA LEU A 153 -3.52 -6.87 -23.81
C LEU A 153 -4.68 -5.88 -24.02
N THR A 154 -5.22 -5.77 -25.23
CA THR A 154 -6.32 -4.85 -25.54
C THR A 154 -7.69 -5.31 -25.04
N SER A 155 -7.87 -6.61 -24.77
CA SER A 155 -9.16 -7.20 -24.37
C SER A 155 -9.02 -8.03 -23.09
N PRO A 156 -9.86 -7.80 -22.05
CA PRO A 156 -9.81 -8.57 -20.80
C PRO A 156 -9.96 -10.09 -21.01
N VAL A 157 -10.89 -10.50 -21.88
CA VAL A 157 -11.14 -11.92 -22.20
C VAL A 157 -9.90 -12.54 -22.86
N ARG A 158 -9.24 -11.81 -23.77
CA ARG A 158 -8.01 -12.28 -24.40
C ARG A 158 -6.84 -12.35 -23.43
N LYS A 159 -6.72 -11.41 -22.47
CA LYS A 159 -5.71 -11.48 -21.40
C LYS A 159 -5.86 -12.77 -20.60
N GLU A 160 -7.09 -13.13 -20.24
CA GLU A 160 -7.38 -14.34 -19.47
C GLU A 160 -7.04 -15.61 -20.24
N LYS A 161 -7.52 -15.73 -21.50
CA LYS A 161 -7.19 -16.88 -22.36
C LYS A 161 -5.67 -16.97 -22.61
N LEU A 162 -4.99 -15.84 -22.79
CA LEU A 162 -3.55 -15.81 -23.03
C LEU A 162 -2.77 -16.26 -21.79
N ALA A 163 -3.14 -15.75 -20.62
CA ALA A 163 -2.50 -16.16 -19.38
C ALA A 163 -2.64 -17.67 -19.12
N ALA A 164 -3.84 -18.22 -19.35
CA ALA A 164 -4.08 -19.66 -19.23
C ALA A 164 -3.24 -20.48 -20.23
N ALA A 165 -3.07 -19.99 -21.48
CA ALA A 165 -2.21 -20.63 -22.47
C ALA A 165 -0.72 -20.59 -22.03
N ILE A 166 -0.24 -19.43 -21.58
CA ILE A 166 1.15 -19.24 -21.11
C ILE A 166 1.46 -20.18 -19.94
N GLU A 167 0.53 -20.27 -18.99
CA GLU A 167 0.63 -21.14 -17.82
C GLU A 167 0.65 -22.62 -18.23
N SER A 168 -0.36 -23.07 -18.97
CA SER A 168 -0.54 -24.49 -19.33
C SER A 168 0.60 -25.05 -20.19
N GLU A 169 1.20 -24.23 -21.05
CA GLU A 169 2.32 -24.64 -21.90
C GLU A 169 3.70 -24.52 -21.22
N GLY A 170 3.77 -24.00 -19.99
CA GLY A 170 5.04 -23.68 -19.32
C GLY A 170 5.87 -22.67 -20.12
N TYR A 171 5.19 -21.72 -20.77
CA TYR A 171 5.75 -20.89 -21.83
C TYR A 171 6.86 -19.95 -21.33
N ILE A 172 6.71 -19.42 -20.11
CA ILE A 172 7.71 -18.56 -19.45
C ILE A 172 9.09 -19.23 -19.44
N ARG A 173 9.19 -20.49 -19.00
CA ARG A 173 10.47 -21.21 -18.91
C ARG A 173 11.09 -21.46 -20.29
N LYS A 174 10.26 -21.72 -21.31
CA LYS A 174 10.73 -21.86 -22.70
C LYS A 174 11.30 -20.54 -23.23
N LEU A 175 10.65 -19.41 -22.95
CA LEU A 175 11.15 -18.08 -23.32
C LEU A 175 12.47 -17.74 -22.62
N LEU A 176 12.64 -18.13 -21.35
CA LEU A 176 13.90 -17.91 -20.63
C LEU A 176 15.07 -18.72 -21.21
N ASN A 177 14.81 -19.93 -21.73
CA ASN A 177 15.85 -20.67 -22.46
C ASN A 177 16.29 -19.90 -23.71
N LEU A 178 15.36 -19.26 -24.43
CA LEU A 178 15.71 -18.40 -25.57
C LEU A 178 16.47 -17.15 -25.10
N PHE A 179 16.11 -16.59 -23.95
CA PHE A 179 16.83 -15.47 -23.36
C PHE A 179 18.30 -15.80 -23.11
N HIS A 180 18.60 -16.96 -22.49
CA HIS A 180 19.99 -17.39 -22.31
C HIS A 180 20.73 -17.54 -23.64
N MET A 181 20.10 -18.15 -24.64
CA MET A 181 20.68 -18.25 -25.98
C MET A 181 20.94 -16.88 -26.62
N CYS A 182 20.01 -15.93 -26.48
CA CYS A 182 20.17 -14.58 -26.99
C CYS A 182 21.29 -13.81 -26.27
N GLU A 183 21.42 -13.95 -24.95
CA GLU A 183 22.52 -13.36 -24.18
C GLU A 183 23.88 -13.94 -24.64
N ASP A 184 23.97 -15.27 -24.79
CA ASP A 184 25.20 -15.96 -25.19
C ASP A 184 25.65 -15.59 -26.61
N LEU A 185 24.68 -15.34 -27.51
CA LEU A 185 24.94 -14.94 -28.90
C LEU A 185 25.06 -13.42 -29.08
N GLU A 186 24.91 -12.63 -28.01
CA GLU A 186 24.82 -11.17 -28.06
C GLU A 186 23.74 -10.67 -29.06
N ASN A 187 22.64 -11.41 -29.19
CA ASN A 187 21.52 -11.08 -30.08
C ASN A 187 20.61 -10.01 -29.45
N TYR A 188 20.99 -8.74 -29.57
CA TYR A 188 20.25 -7.60 -29.00
C TYR A 188 18.82 -7.46 -29.51
N GLU A 189 18.57 -7.76 -30.78
CA GLU A 189 17.21 -7.73 -31.35
C GLU A 189 16.29 -8.73 -30.64
N GLY A 190 16.75 -9.97 -30.47
CA GLY A 190 16.03 -10.98 -29.70
C GLY A 190 15.84 -10.59 -28.23
N LEU A 191 16.85 -9.97 -27.61
CA LEU A 191 16.77 -9.49 -26.22
C LEU A 191 15.75 -8.35 -26.05
N HIS A 192 15.63 -7.46 -27.02
CA HIS A 192 14.61 -6.41 -27.04
C HIS A 192 13.20 -6.98 -27.18
N HIS A 193 12.99 -7.95 -28.06
CA HIS A 193 11.70 -8.65 -28.13
C HIS A 193 11.37 -9.37 -26.81
N LEU A 194 12.34 -10.02 -26.19
CA LEU A 194 12.15 -10.69 -24.90
C LEU A 194 11.84 -9.70 -23.77
N TYR A 195 12.45 -8.51 -23.78
CA TYR A 195 12.09 -7.43 -22.86
C TYR A 195 10.60 -7.08 -22.99
N ASP A 196 10.11 -6.83 -24.21
CA ASP A 196 8.71 -6.46 -24.46
C ASP A 196 7.75 -7.60 -24.10
N ILE A 197 8.10 -8.84 -24.45
CA ILE A 197 7.34 -10.04 -24.08
C ILE A 197 7.18 -10.12 -22.57
N PHE A 198 8.28 -10.07 -21.80
CA PHE A 198 8.21 -10.19 -20.35
C PHE A 198 7.47 -9.03 -19.71
N LYS A 199 7.73 -7.79 -20.15
CA LYS A 199 6.97 -6.61 -19.72
C LYS A 199 5.48 -6.81 -19.91
N ASN A 200 5.06 -7.29 -21.09
CA ASN A 200 3.65 -7.52 -21.37
C ASN A 200 3.06 -8.71 -20.60
N ILE A 201 3.85 -9.74 -20.29
CA ILE A 201 3.44 -10.83 -19.38
C ILE A 201 3.16 -10.27 -17.98
N PHE A 202 3.96 -9.33 -17.46
CA PHE A 202 3.66 -8.65 -16.19
C PHE A 202 2.30 -7.92 -16.26
N LEU A 203 2.01 -7.26 -17.38
CA LEU A 203 0.75 -6.53 -17.60
C LEU A 203 -0.50 -7.44 -17.74
N LEU A 204 -0.32 -8.76 -17.83
CA LEU A 204 -1.44 -9.71 -17.69
C LEU A 204 -1.96 -9.74 -16.25
N ASN A 205 -1.12 -9.35 -15.26
CA ASN A 205 -1.50 -9.16 -13.87
C ASN A 205 -2.18 -10.42 -13.26
N LYS A 206 -1.65 -11.63 -13.55
CA LYS A 206 -2.19 -12.92 -13.08
C LYS A 206 -1.25 -13.62 -12.09
N ASN A 207 -1.81 -14.08 -10.96
CA ASN A 207 -1.06 -14.74 -9.87
C ASN A 207 -0.25 -15.95 -10.34
N ALA A 208 -0.85 -16.86 -11.11
CA ALA A 208 -0.18 -18.08 -11.54
C ALA A 208 1.10 -17.82 -12.38
N LEU A 209 1.12 -16.73 -13.14
CA LEU A 209 2.31 -16.33 -13.90
C LEU A 209 3.39 -15.75 -12.99
N PHE A 210 2.98 -14.94 -12.00
CA PHE A 210 3.87 -14.41 -10.97
C PHE A 210 4.50 -15.50 -10.12
N ASP A 211 3.76 -16.56 -9.77
CA ASP A 211 4.31 -17.71 -9.05
C ASP A 211 5.49 -18.36 -9.79
N VAL A 212 5.37 -18.48 -11.12
CA VAL A 212 6.46 -19.01 -11.96
C VAL A 212 7.60 -18.00 -12.11
N MET A 213 7.28 -16.73 -12.37
CA MET A 213 8.28 -15.69 -12.60
C MET A 213 9.09 -15.34 -11.36
N PHE A 214 8.50 -15.45 -10.18
CA PHE A 214 9.14 -15.10 -8.91
C PHE A 214 9.70 -16.32 -8.17
N SER A 215 9.70 -17.50 -8.79
CA SER A 215 10.38 -18.66 -8.22
C SER A 215 11.89 -18.43 -8.14
N ASP A 216 12.54 -19.00 -7.13
CA ASP A 216 13.95 -18.75 -6.81
C ASP A 216 14.91 -19.07 -7.97
N ASP A 217 14.57 -20.07 -8.79
CA ASP A 217 15.35 -20.51 -9.95
C ASP A 217 15.11 -19.66 -11.21
N VAL A 218 14.07 -18.83 -11.25
CA VAL A 218 13.61 -18.11 -12.45
C VAL A 218 13.76 -16.60 -12.32
N ILE A 219 13.57 -16.04 -11.12
CA ILE A 219 13.44 -14.59 -10.89
C ILE A 219 14.61 -13.77 -11.43
N PHE A 220 15.84 -14.29 -11.33
CA PHE A 220 17.00 -13.58 -11.86
C PHE A 220 16.98 -13.51 -13.38
N ASP A 221 16.53 -14.55 -14.07
CA ASP A 221 16.44 -14.55 -15.53
C ASP A 221 15.33 -13.62 -16.01
N VAL A 222 14.19 -13.60 -15.31
CA VAL A 222 13.11 -12.63 -15.56
C VAL A 222 13.60 -11.19 -15.42
N VAL A 223 14.31 -10.89 -14.32
CA VAL A 223 14.94 -9.57 -14.14
C VAL A 223 15.96 -9.30 -15.25
N GLY A 224 16.69 -10.33 -15.70
CA GLY A 224 17.61 -10.27 -16.82
C GLY A 224 16.96 -9.83 -18.12
N CYS A 225 15.79 -10.38 -18.47
CA CYS A 225 15.01 -9.93 -19.63
C CYS A 225 14.70 -8.43 -19.53
N LEU A 226 14.34 -7.95 -18.33
CA LEU A 226 13.98 -6.55 -18.08
C LEU A 226 15.18 -5.58 -18.07
N GLU A 227 16.43 -6.06 -18.19
CA GLU A 227 17.62 -5.21 -18.32
C GLU A 227 17.77 -4.61 -19.73
N TYR A 228 17.10 -5.18 -20.74
CA TYR A 228 17.27 -4.89 -22.16
C TYR A 228 16.20 -3.95 -22.75
N ASP A 229 15.79 -2.97 -21.96
CA ASP A 229 14.83 -1.92 -22.36
C ASP A 229 15.30 -1.19 -23.63
N PRO A 230 14.57 -1.29 -24.76
CA PRO A 230 14.92 -0.62 -26.02
C PRO A 230 14.87 0.91 -25.92
N SER A 231 14.09 1.46 -24.98
CA SER A 231 13.96 2.90 -24.76
C SER A 231 15.08 3.50 -23.92
N SER A 232 15.86 2.65 -23.23
CA SER A 232 16.97 3.08 -22.40
C SER A 232 18.27 3.18 -23.20
N LEU A 233 18.96 4.32 -23.10
CA LEU A 233 20.27 4.54 -23.74
C LEU A 233 21.38 3.62 -23.19
N THR A 234 21.20 3.10 -21.97
CA THR A 234 22.16 2.22 -21.32
C THR A 234 21.45 1.07 -20.63
N ARG A 235 22.05 -0.12 -20.74
CA ARG A 235 21.60 -1.31 -20.01
C ARG A 235 21.68 -1.08 -18.50
N LYS A 236 20.54 -1.21 -17.83
CA LYS A 236 20.48 -1.19 -16.36
C LYS A 236 20.88 -2.57 -15.84
N LYS A 237 21.73 -2.63 -14.81
CA LYS A 237 22.27 -3.87 -14.27
C LYS A 237 21.51 -4.35 -13.03
N HIS A 238 20.22 -4.62 -13.19
CA HIS A 238 19.32 -5.01 -12.11
C HIS A 238 19.74 -6.31 -11.41
N ARG A 239 20.18 -7.33 -12.15
CA ARG A 239 20.68 -8.60 -11.57
C ARG A 239 21.94 -8.38 -10.74
N GLU A 240 22.86 -7.53 -11.20
CA GLU A 240 24.09 -7.20 -10.46
C GLU A 240 23.75 -6.50 -9.15
N TYR A 241 22.86 -5.49 -9.20
CA TYR A 241 22.39 -4.78 -8.02
C TYR A 241 21.71 -5.73 -7.02
N LEU A 242 20.77 -6.56 -7.47
CA LEU A 242 20.08 -7.51 -6.60
C LEU A 242 21.05 -8.53 -5.98
N LYS A 243 22.06 -9.01 -6.73
CA LYS A 243 23.08 -9.92 -6.19
C LYS A 243 24.01 -9.24 -5.18
N GLN A 244 24.32 -7.95 -5.35
CA GLN A 244 25.18 -7.19 -4.45
C GLN A 244 24.44 -6.71 -3.19
N GLN A 245 23.20 -6.25 -3.32
CA GLN A 245 22.37 -5.79 -2.20
C GLN A 245 21.65 -6.90 -1.45
N ALA A 246 21.48 -8.10 -2.04
CA ALA A 246 20.99 -9.27 -1.32
C ALA A 246 21.99 -9.84 -0.30
N MET A 247 23.05 -9.11 0.05
CA MET A 247 23.78 -9.27 1.31
C MET A 247 22.85 -8.88 2.47
N PHE A 248 21.78 -9.66 2.67
CA PHE A 248 20.82 -9.51 3.74
C PHE A 248 21.58 -9.49 5.07
N LYS A 249 21.54 -8.36 5.75
CA LYS A 249 22.22 -8.21 7.03
C LYS A 249 21.34 -8.85 8.10
N GLU A 250 21.56 -10.13 8.35
CA GLU A 250 20.84 -10.88 9.37
C GLU A 250 21.10 -10.28 10.76
N ALA A 251 20.10 -9.59 11.30
CA ALA A 251 20.12 -9.16 12.69
C ALA A 251 20.17 -10.39 13.63
N ILE A 252 19.59 -11.51 13.21
CA ILE A 252 19.67 -12.81 13.88
C ILE A 252 19.75 -13.88 12.79
N PRO A 253 20.58 -14.93 12.96
CA PRO A 253 20.65 -16.03 12.01
C PRO A 253 19.26 -16.63 11.73
N ILE A 254 18.76 -16.49 10.50
CA ILE A 254 17.47 -17.06 10.10
C ILE A 254 17.69 -18.52 9.72
N ARG A 255 17.22 -19.45 10.56
CA ARG A 255 17.41 -20.89 10.34
C ARG A 255 16.36 -21.50 9.43
N ASN A 256 15.19 -20.88 9.35
CA ASN A 256 14.10 -21.35 8.50
C ASN A 256 14.37 -20.93 7.04
N PRO A 257 14.64 -21.89 6.12
CA PRO A 257 14.92 -21.58 4.72
C PRO A 257 13.71 -21.02 3.98
N GLU A 258 12.49 -21.37 4.40
CA GLU A 258 11.25 -20.86 3.83
C GLU A 258 11.07 -19.37 4.14
N LEU A 259 11.26 -18.98 5.39
CA LEU A 259 11.27 -17.58 5.81
C LEU A 259 12.32 -16.78 5.03
N LEU A 260 13.53 -17.31 4.91
CA LEU A 260 14.61 -16.66 4.17
C LEU A 260 14.25 -16.48 2.68
N SER A 261 13.71 -17.52 2.04
CA SER A 261 13.22 -17.45 0.66
C SER A 261 12.13 -16.37 0.51
N LYS A 262 11.14 -16.33 1.41
CA LYS A 262 10.06 -15.32 1.40
C LYS A 262 10.57 -13.90 1.60
N ILE A 263 11.52 -13.66 2.50
CA ILE A 263 12.16 -12.35 2.68
C ILE A 263 12.86 -11.92 1.39
N HIS A 264 13.66 -12.79 0.79
CA HIS A 264 14.35 -12.48 -0.45
C HIS A 264 13.40 -12.26 -1.62
N GLN A 265 12.37 -13.10 -1.76
CA GLN A 265 11.36 -12.96 -2.79
C GLN A 265 10.63 -11.62 -2.63
N THR A 266 10.21 -11.26 -1.42
CA THR A 266 9.57 -9.96 -1.13
C THR A 266 10.44 -8.80 -1.55
N PHE A 267 11.72 -8.81 -1.16
CA PHE A 267 12.67 -7.75 -1.55
C PHE A 267 12.85 -7.65 -3.08
N ARG A 268 13.04 -8.79 -3.76
CA ARG A 268 13.23 -8.82 -5.21
C ARG A 268 11.98 -8.34 -5.96
N VAL A 269 10.80 -8.79 -5.53
CA VAL A 269 9.52 -8.41 -6.16
C VAL A 269 9.20 -6.93 -5.90
N GLN A 270 9.43 -6.42 -4.70
CA GLN A 270 9.32 -4.98 -4.38
C GLN A 270 10.27 -4.16 -5.26
N TYR A 271 11.52 -4.61 -5.46
CA TYR A 271 12.45 -3.94 -6.37
C TYR A 271 11.97 -3.95 -7.83
N ILE A 272 11.39 -5.06 -8.30
CA ILE A 272 10.78 -5.12 -9.64
C ILE A 272 9.66 -4.07 -9.75
N GLN A 273 8.78 -3.99 -8.76
CA GLN A 273 7.69 -3.02 -8.73
C GLN A 273 8.20 -1.57 -8.72
N ASP A 274 9.11 -1.24 -7.83
CA ASP A 274 9.47 0.16 -7.56
C ASP A 274 10.51 0.72 -8.55
N VAL A 275 11.38 -0.14 -9.08
CA VAL A 275 12.56 0.30 -9.85
C VAL A 275 12.55 -0.19 -11.29
N VAL A 276 12.10 -1.42 -11.54
CA VAL A 276 12.14 -2.02 -12.87
C VAL A 276 10.90 -1.67 -13.69
N LEU A 277 9.73 -1.77 -13.07
CA LEU A 277 8.43 -1.46 -13.67
C LEU A 277 7.68 -0.39 -12.84
N PRO A 278 8.28 0.80 -12.62
CA PRO A 278 7.63 1.84 -11.84
C PRO A 278 6.33 2.27 -12.51
N THR A 279 5.25 2.31 -11.74
CA THR A 279 3.96 2.82 -12.23
C THR A 279 4.15 4.30 -12.65
N PRO A 280 3.92 4.68 -13.92
CA PRO A 280 4.27 6.00 -14.42
C PRO A 280 3.41 7.14 -13.83
N SER A 281 2.35 6.82 -13.08
CA SER A 281 1.38 7.78 -12.55
C SER A 281 0.71 7.26 -11.27
N VAL A 282 0.46 8.16 -10.33
CA VAL A 282 -0.33 7.93 -9.09
C VAL A 282 -1.81 7.62 -9.40
N PHE A 283 -2.24 7.76 -10.65
CA PHE A 283 -3.61 7.48 -11.12
C PHE A 283 -3.75 6.10 -11.77
N GLU A 284 -2.66 5.33 -11.91
CA GLU A 284 -2.64 3.99 -12.52
C GLU A 284 -2.42 2.86 -11.48
N ASP A 285 -2.79 3.10 -10.21
CA ASP A 285 -2.58 2.18 -9.06
C ASP A 285 -3.09 0.74 -9.28
N ASN A 286 -3.97 0.51 -10.25
CA ASN A 286 -4.55 -0.80 -10.54
C ASN A 286 -3.81 -1.63 -11.61
N MET A 287 -2.81 -1.09 -12.31
CA MET A 287 -2.15 -1.81 -13.42
C MET A 287 -1.39 -3.08 -12.98
N LEU A 288 -0.83 -3.07 -11.77
CA LEU A 288 -0.10 -4.20 -11.18
C LEU A 288 -0.65 -4.54 -9.78
N SER A 289 -1.97 -4.46 -9.60
CA SER A 289 -2.64 -4.74 -8.33
C SER A 289 -2.37 -6.16 -7.79
N THR A 290 -2.19 -7.13 -8.69
CA THR A 290 -1.85 -8.51 -8.31
C THR A 290 -0.41 -8.60 -7.81
N LEU A 291 0.50 -7.77 -8.33
CA LEU A 291 1.89 -7.69 -7.85
C LEU A 291 1.94 -7.09 -6.44
N SER A 292 1.21 -5.99 -6.21
CA SER A 292 1.04 -5.41 -4.88
C SER A 292 0.43 -6.41 -3.91
N SER A 293 -0.58 -7.17 -4.36
CA SER A 293 -1.21 -8.23 -3.57
C SER A 293 -0.22 -9.36 -3.22
N PHE A 294 0.63 -9.76 -4.17
CA PHE A 294 1.67 -10.76 -3.95
C PHE A 294 2.64 -10.33 -2.85
N ILE A 295 3.12 -9.08 -2.92
CA ILE A 295 3.98 -8.49 -1.88
C ILE A 295 3.26 -8.47 -0.53
N PHE A 296 1.99 -8.04 -0.51
CA PHE A 296 1.17 -8.00 0.69
C PHE A 296 1.06 -9.38 1.35
N PHE A 297 0.71 -10.43 0.59
CA PHE A 297 0.58 -11.77 1.13
C PHE A 297 1.92 -12.32 1.62
N ASN A 298 3.02 -12.07 0.91
CA ASN A 298 4.35 -12.44 1.39
C ASN A 298 4.71 -11.73 2.71
N LYS A 299 4.37 -10.45 2.88
CA LYS A 299 4.59 -9.72 4.15
C LYS A 299 3.81 -10.36 5.29
N VAL A 300 2.55 -10.74 5.06
CA VAL A 300 1.72 -11.47 6.05
C VAL A 300 2.35 -12.81 6.40
N GLU A 301 2.80 -13.57 5.42
CA GLU A 301 3.41 -14.89 5.62
C GLU A 301 4.75 -14.82 6.36
N ILE A 302 5.61 -13.84 6.03
CA ILE A 302 6.83 -13.53 6.79
C ILE A 302 6.49 -13.30 8.26
N VAL A 303 5.41 -12.54 8.54
CA VAL A 303 5.02 -12.25 9.92
C VAL A 303 4.62 -13.53 10.65
N SER A 304 3.80 -14.36 10.02
CA SER A 304 3.39 -15.66 10.59
C SER A 304 4.58 -16.58 10.86
N LEU A 305 5.48 -16.75 9.88
CA LEU A 305 6.66 -17.62 10.00
C LEU A 305 7.62 -17.18 11.11
N VAL A 306 7.81 -15.88 11.31
CA VAL A 306 8.61 -15.35 12.42
C VAL A 306 7.87 -15.50 13.75
N GLN A 307 6.56 -15.26 13.77
CA GLN A 307 5.74 -15.38 14.98
C GLN A 307 5.69 -16.82 15.51
N GLU A 308 5.68 -17.81 14.63
CA GLU A 308 5.68 -19.23 14.98
C GLU A 308 7.05 -19.76 15.46
N ASP A 309 8.14 -19.01 15.21
CA ASP A 309 9.48 -19.36 15.70
C ASP A 309 9.73 -18.76 17.09
N ASP A 310 9.16 -19.41 18.11
CA ASP A 310 9.31 -19.03 19.53
C ASP A 310 10.78 -18.84 19.94
N LYS A 311 11.68 -19.67 19.40
CA LYS A 311 13.10 -19.61 19.73
C LYS A 311 13.73 -18.36 19.15
N PHE A 312 13.46 -18.06 17.87
CA PHE A 312 13.97 -16.85 17.22
C PHE A 312 13.54 -15.60 17.98
N LEU A 313 12.26 -15.48 18.33
CA LEU A 313 11.76 -14.31 19.05
C LEU A 313 12.31 -14.24 20.48
N THR A 314 12.42 -15.36 21.19
CA THR A 314 13.02 -15.38 22.53
C THR A 314 14.49 -14.95 22.50
N ASP A 315 15.26 -15.48 21.55
CA ASP A 315 16.66 -15.11 21.36
C ASP A 315 16.78 -13.61 20.99
N LEU A 316 15.86 -13.08 20.17
CA LEU A 316 15.77 -11.65 19.80
C LEU A 316 15.61 -10.74 21.01
N PHE A 317 14.58 -10.97 21.83
CA PHE A 317 14.28 -10.12 22.98
C PHE A 317 15.31 -10.26 24.11
N THR A 318 15.86 -11.47 24.27
CA THR A 318 17.00 -11.69 25.18
C THR A 318 18.19 -10.82 24.77
N MET A 319 18.56 -10.81 23.48
CA MET A 319 19.67 -9.96 23.01
C MET A 319 19.36 -8.47 23.09
N LEU A 320 18.12 -8.03 22.85
CA LEU A 320 17.74 -6.62 22.97
C LEU A 320 17.92 -6.10 24.40
N THR A 321 17.61 -6.93 25.40
CA THR A 321 17.64 -6.57 26.82
C THR A 321 18.96 -6.91 27.53
N ASP A 322 19.83 -7.71 26.92
CA ASP A 322 21.15 -8.04 27.46
C ASP A 322 22.09 -6.82 27.43
N VAL A 323 22.69 -6.53 28.59
CA VAL A 323 23.66 -5.44 28.81
C VAL A 323 24.94 -5.66 28.00
N SER A 324 25.29 -6.91 27.69
CA SER A 324 26.48 -7.26 26.90
C SER A 324 26.30 -7.04 25.39
N THR A 325 25.07 -6.82 24.92
CA THR A 325 24.81 -6.55 23.49
C THR A 325 25.34 -5.17 23.10
N SER A 326 26.13 -5.12 22.03
CA SER A 326 26.68 -3.88 21.49
C SER A 326 25.58 -2.99 20.89
N ASP A 327 25.76 -1.68 20.94
CA ASP A 327 24.80 -0.72 20.38
C ASP A 327 24.54 -0.94 18.89
N THR A 328 25.58 -1.31 18.14
CA THR A 328 25.46 -1.66 16.72
C THR A 328 24.54 -2.86 16.50
N LYS A 329 24.64 -3.87 17.36
CA LYS A 329 23.82 -5.08 17.27
C LYS A 329 22.40 -4.79 17.74
N ARG A 330 22.23 -4.04 18.83
CA ARG A 330 20.93 -3.62 19.34
C ARG A 330 20.17 -2.80 18.28
N ARG A 331 20.86 -1.88 17.59
CA ARG A 331 20.29 -1.15 16.44
C ARG A 331 19.80 -2.08 15.34
N ASP A 332 20.60 -3.07 14.92
CA ASP A 332 20.18 -4.01 13.87
C ASP A 332 18.93 -4.82 14.29
N LEU A 333 18.84 -5.21 15.57
CA LEU A 333 17.70 -5.93 16.14
C LEU A 333 16.44 -5.05 16.19
N VAL A 334 16.55 -3.80 16.62
CA VAL A 334 15.42 -2.86 16.65
C VAL A 334 14.93 -2.53 15.24
N LEU A 335 15.82 -2.35 14.27
CA LEU A 335 15.44 -2.12 12.88
C LEU A 335 14.68 -3.32 12.30
N PHE A 336 15.10 -4.55 12.60
CA PHE A 336 14.33 -5.73 12.25
C PHE A 336 12.95 -5.72 12.92
N LEU A 337 12.89 -5.45 14.22
CA LEU A 337 11.64 -5.43 14.98
C LEU A 337 10.67 -4.35 14.47
N LYS A 338 11.19 -3.21 14.04
CA LYS A 338 10.43 -2.15 13.38
C LYS A 338 9.77 -2.67 12.11
N GLU A 339 10.53 -3.27 11.20
CA GLU A 339 9.97 -3.82 9.96
C GLU A 339 8.98 -4.96 10.24
N PHE A 340 9.23 -5.78 11.26
CA PHE A 340 8.31 -6.83 11.69
C PHE A 340 6.98 -6.26 12.19
N CYS A 341 7.00 -5.17 12.98
CA CYS A 341 5.79 -4.46 13.41
C CYS A 341 5.11 -3.68 12.29
N ASN A 342 5.87 -3.18 11.31
CA ASN A 342 5.32 -2.54 10.11
C ASN A 342 4.54 -3.57 9.28
N TYR A 343 5.13 -4.74 9.03
CA TYR A 343 4.44 -5.80 8.28
C TYR A 343 3.21 -6.32 9.00
N SER A 344 3.21 -6.33 10.33
CA SER A 344 2.04 -6.76 11.11
C SER A 344 0.83 -5.82 10.99
N GLN A 345 1.00 -4.61 10.46
CA GLN A 345 -0.12 -3.71 10.15
C GLN A 345 -1.06 -4.30 9.10
N ASN A 346 -0.56 -5.19 8.25
CA ASN A 346 -1.32 -5.89 7.20
C ASN A 346 -2.12 -7.09 7.71
N LEU A 347 -1.96 -7.47 8.98
CA LEU A 347 -2.67 -8.62 9.54
C LEU A 347 -4.16 -8.33 9.76
N GLN A 348 -4.98 -9.38 9.63
CA GLN A 348 -6.36 -9.35 10.08
C GLN A 348 -6.45 -9.11 11.60
N PRO A 349 -7.54 -8.49 12.12
CA PRO A 349 -7.63 -8.07 13.52
C PRO A 349 -7.29 -9.15 14.56
N GLN A 350 -7.72 -10.40 14.35
CA GLN A 350 -7.48 -11.51 15.28
C GLN A 350 -6.01 -11.98 15.28
N ALA A 351 -5.37 -12.04 14.11
CA ALA A 351 -3.95 -12.36 13.99
C ALA A 351 -3.10 -11.23 14.60
N LYS A 352 -3.50 -9.98 14.37
CA LYS A 352 -2.86 -8.78 14.94
C LYS A 352 -2.94 -8.77 16.47
N GLU A 353 -4.06 -9.17 17.06
CA GLU A 353 -4.21 -9.31 18.51
C GLU A 353 -3.23 -10.34 19.08
N THR A 354 -3.15 -11.51 18.44
CA THR A 354 -2.23 -12.58 18.82
C THR A 354 -0.78 -12.10 18.72
N PHE A 355 -0.42 -11.40 17.64
CA PHE A 355 0.90 -10.81 17.42
C PHE A 355 1.33 -9.89 18.57
N TYR A 356 0.53 -8.87 18.90
CA TYR A 356 0.90 -7.93 19.96
C TYR A 356 0.92 -8.57 21.36
N LYS A 357 0.06 -9.56 21.62
CA LYS A 357 0.12 -10.35 22.86
C LYS A 357 1.43 -11.13 22.96
N THR A 358 1.87 -11.76 21.88
CA THR A 358 3.17 -12.47 21.84
C THR A 358 4.32 -11.50 22.12
N LEU A 359 4.40 -10.36 21.43
CA LEU A 359 5.49 -9.40 21.62
C LEU A 359 5.50 -8.80 23.04
N THR A 360 4.32 -8.46 23.57
CA THR A 360 4.19 -7.96 24.94
C THR A 360 4.62 -9.01 25.96
N GLY A 361 4.23 -10.28 25.76
CA GLY A 361 4.64 -11.40 26.62
C GLY A 361 6.15 -11.70 26.58
N LEU A 362 6.81 -11.41 25.46
CA LEU A 362 8.27 -11.58 25.29
C LEU A 362 9.09 -10.35 25.74
N GLY A 363 8.43 -9.26 26.11
CA GLY A 363 9.09 -8.12 26.73
C GLY A 363 9.46 -6.99 25.76
N ILE A 364 8.65 -6.73 24.74
CA ILE A 364 8.89 -5.60 23.82
C ILE A 364 8.94 -4.24 24.51
N LEU A 365 8.10 -4.01 25.53
CA LEU A 365 8.05 -2.73 26.23
C LEU A 365 9.32 -2.49 27.06
N GLN A 366 9.85 -3.53 27.71
CA GLN A 366 11.15 -3.54 28.38
C GLN A 366 12.29 -3.23 27.40
N ALA A 367 12.24 -3.80 26.20
CA ALA A 367 13.24 -3.50 25.16
C ALA A 367 13.16 -2.03 24.70
N LEU A 368 11.96 -1.42 24.67
CA LEU A 368 11.77 -0.02 24.32
C LEU A 368 12.33 0.95 25.37
N GLU A 369 12.26 0.61 26.66
CA GLU A 369 12.90 1.40 27.73
C GLU A 369 14.40 1.58 27.49
N ILE A 370 15.08 0.50 27.09
CA ILE A 370 16.51 0.51 26.81
C ILE A 370 16.82 1.25 25.51
N THR A 371 16.02 1.03 24.47
CA THR A 371 16.35 1.50 23.12
C THR A 371 15.97 2.95 22.86
N LEU A 372 14.93 3.47 23.54
CA LEU A 372 14.57 4.90 23.52
C LEU A 372 15.62 5.78 24.20
N THR A 373 16.38 5.26 25.16
CA THR A 373 17.39 6.01 25.91
C THR A 373 18.78 6.00 25.24
N MET A 374 18.96 5.27 24.14
CA MET A 374 20.24 5.19 23.42
C MET A 374 20.58 6.47 22.64
N ASP A 375 21.86 6.83 22.55
CA ASP A 375 22.29 8.02 21.80
C ASP A 375 22.15 7.88 20.26
N ASP A 376 22.00 6.66 19.74
CA ASP A 376 21.87 6.40 18.30
C ASP A 376 20.47 6.81 17.78
N GLN A 377 20.42 7.88 16.99
CA GLN A 377 19.17 8.44 16.45
C GLN A 377 18.34 7.44 15.63
N LYS A 378 18.99 6.53 14.89
CA LYS A 378 18.28 5.51 14.09
C LYS A 378 17.57 4.52 14.99
N THR A 379 18.21 4.11 16.08
CA THR A 379 17.63 3.22 17.10
C THR A 379 16.45 3.91 17.77
N LYS A 380 16.62 5.16 18.22
CA LYS A 380 15.53 5.96 18.81
C LYS A 380 14.33 6.08 17.89
N THR A 381 14.53 6.50 16.64
CA THR A 381 13.46 6.66 15.65
C THR A 381 12.70 5.34 15.44
N ALA A 382 13.43 4.23 15.31
CA ALA A 382 12.81 2.93 15.14
C ALA A 382 12.03 2.47 16.39
N SER A 383 12.52 2.77 17.58
CA SER A 383 11.79 2.50 18.84
C SER A 383 10.52 3.35 18.97
N ILE A 384 10.56 4.61 18.54
CA ILE A 384 9.38 5.48 18.51
C ILE A 384 8.34 4.94 17.52
N ASP A 385 8.76 4.50 16.32
CA ASP A 385 7.86 3.88 15.35
C ASP A 385 7.20 2.61 15.93
N ILE A 386 7.97 1.72 16.55
CA ILE A 386 7.45 0.49 17.19
C ILE A 386 6.44 0.85 18.30
N LEU A 387 6.79 1.79 19.18
CA LEU A 387 5.90 2.24 20.25
C LEU A 387 4.60 2.82 19.68
N THR A 388 4.70 3.61 18.62
CA THR A 388 3.55 4.20 17.93
C THR A 388 2.64 3.09 17.38
N TYR A 389 3.18 2.09 16.70
CA TYR A 389 2.39 0.95 16.21
C TYR A 389 1.64 0.20 17.33
N ILE A 390 2.28 0.02 18.49
CA ILE A 390 1.65 -0.64 19.65
C ILE A 390 0.50 0.22 20.19
N VAL A 391 0.73 1.52 20.37
CA VAL A 391 -0.26 2.44 20.96
C VAL A 391 -1.42 2.70 20.01
N GLU A 392 -1.17 2.84 18.70
CA GLU A 392 -2.23 2.95 17.69
C GLU A 392 -3.10 1.69 17.64
N TYR A 393 -2.51 0.51 17.83
CA TYR A 393 -3.26 -0.73 17.88
C TYR A 393 -4.08 -0.87 19.18
N SER A 394 -3.42 -0.71 20.34
CA SER A 394 -4.08 -0.80 21.64
C SER A 394 -3.27 -0.07 22.72
N PRO A 395 -3.69 1.15 23.11
CA PRO A 395 -3.05 1.91 24.19
C PRO A 395 -3.04 1.16 25.53
N SER A 396 -3.99 0.24 25.75
CA SER A 396 -4.12 -0.50 27.01
C SER A 396 -2.91 -1.38 27.33
N PHE A 397 -2.20 -1.93 26.34
CA PHE A 397 -0.99 -2.72 26.61
C PHE A 397 0.08 -1.90 27.33
N VAL A 398 0.31 -0.67 26.85
CA VAL A 398 1.31 0.24 27.43
C VAL A 398 0.83 0.76 28.78
N ARG A 399 -0.47 1.07 28.92
CA ARG A 399 -1.05 1.53 30.20
C ARG A 399 -0.95 0.47 31.29
N GLU A 400 -1.34 -0.77 30.99
CA GLU A 400 -1.26 -1.89 31.94
C GLU A 400 0.19 -2.15 32.35
N TYR A 401 1.11 -2.16 31.39
CA TYR A 401 2.52 -2.32 31.65
C TYR A 401 3.08 -1.23 32.57
N THR A 402 2.79 0.03 32.27
CA THR A 402 3.23 1.18 33.08
C THR A 402 2.66 1.11 34.51
N LEU A 403 1.40 0.69 34.68
CA LEU A 403 0.79 0.50 36.00
C LEU A 403 1.48 -0.60 36.82
N GLN A 404 1.98 -1.65 36.16
CA GLN A 404 2.75 -2.71 36.83
C GLN A 404 4.12 -2.20 37.32
N GLN A 405 4.73 -1.23 36.63
CA GLN A 405 6.00 -0.61 37.03
C GLN A 405 5.88 0.23 38.30
N ALA A 406 4.71 0.80 38.56
CA ALA A 406 4.45 1.75 39.67
C ALA A 406 4.89 1.28 41.06
N ASN A 407 4.98 -0.04 41.28
CA ASN A 407 5.33 -0.62 42.58
C ASN A 407 6.78 -1.12 42.67
N ASN A 408 7.47 -1.32 41.55
CA ASN A 408 8.69 -2.14 41.48
C ASN A 408 9.85 -1.50 40.70
N THR A 409 9.65 -0.32 40.12
CA THR A 409 10.61 0.32 39.20
C THR A 409 10.90 1.74 39.67
N ASP A 410 12.17 2.16 39.58
CA ASP A 410 12.57 3.54 39.85
C ASP A 410 11.88 4.51 38.87
N GLU A 411 11.49 5.71 39.32
CA GLU A 411 10.69 6.64 38.51
C GLU A 411 11.36 6.99 37.17
N ASP A 412 12.69 7.09 37.12
CA ASP A 412 13.47 7.40 35.91
C ASP A 412 13.52 6.23 34.91
N GLN A 413 13.10 5.03 35.31
CA GLN A 413 13.08 3.82 34.47
C GLN A 413 11.67 3.44 34.01
N ILE A 414 10.66 4.21 34.42
CA ILE A 414 9.27 4.01 33.99
C ILE A 414 9.16 4.40 32.52
N LEU A 415 8.58 3.52 31.69
CA LEU A 415 8.47 3.75 30.24
C LEU A 415 7.77 5.08 29.90
N LEU A 416 6.70 5.43 30.63
CA LEU A 416 5.99 6.70 30.44
C LEU A 416 6.87 7.92 30.73
N ASN A 417 7.75 7.83 31.71
CA ASN A 417 8.67 8.91 32.07
C ASN A 417 9.77 9.03 31.01
N ILE A 418 10.32 7.90 30.53
CA ILE A 418 11.25 7.85 29.39
C ILE A 418 10.63 8.51 28.15
N ILE A 419 9.36 8.21 27.83
CA ILE A 419 8.63 8.83 26.71
C ILE A 419 8.60 10.36 26.85
N ILE A 420 8.27 10.87 28.04
CA ILE A 420 8.19 12.30 28.31
C ILE A 420 9.57 12.96 28.21
N GLU A 421 10.60 12.33 28.79
CA GLU A 421 11.97 12.83 28.74
C GLU A 421 12.52 12.89 27.32
N GLN A 422 12.34 11.84 26.53
CA GLN A 422 12.79 11.82 25.13
C GLN A 422 12.02 12.82 24.27
N MET A 423 10.74 13.06 24.57
CA MET A 423 9.95 14.11 23.91
C MET A 423 10.47 15.51 24.22
N ILE A 424 10.84 15.79 25.47
CA ILE A 424 11.33 17.12 25.91
C ILE A 424 12.78 17.36 25.43
N CYS A 425 13.61 16.31 25.45
CA CYS A 425 15.02 16.38 25.13
C CYS A 425 15.33 16.05 23.65
N ASP A 426 14.33 16.07 22.76
CA ASP A 426 14.56 15.75 21.35
C ASP A 426 15.59 16.70 20.72
N SER A 427 16.68 16.12 20.25
CA SER A 427 17.79 16.85 19.62
C SER A 427 17.61 17.04 18.11
N ASP A 428 16.55 16.47 17.51
CA ASP A 428 16.25 16.62 16.10
C ASP A 428 15.84 18.07 15.77
N PRO A 429 16.51 18.74 14.80
CA PRO A 429 16.14 20.10 14.39
C PRO A 429 14.69 20.26 13.91
N GLU A 430 14.10 19.20 13.36
CA GLU A 430 12.71 19.17 12.89
C GLU A 430 11.73 18.73 13.99
N LEU A 431 12.23 18.33 15.17
CA LEU A 431 11.46 17.82 16.30
C LEU A 431 10.56 16.63 15.92
N GLY A 432 10.96 15.84 14.92
CA GLY A 432 10.16 14.74 14.39
C GLY A 432 9.83 13.69 15.46
N GLY A 433 10.81 13.34 16.30
CA GLY A 433 10.64 12.39 17.39
C GLY A 433 9.71 12.91 18.48
N ALA A 434 9.88 14.18 18.88
CA ALA A 434 9.02 14.84 19.85
C ALA A 434 7.56 14.90 19.38
N VAL A 435 7.30 15.19 18.11
CA VAL A 435 5.94 15.23 17.56
C VAL A 435 5.28 13.85 17.61
N GLN A 436 6.01 12.80 17.24
CA GLN A 436 5.50 11.42 17.31
C GLN A 436 5.23 11.00 18.77
N LEU A 437 6.18 11.24 19.68
CA LEU A 437 6.03 10.91 21.11
C LEU A 437 4.92 11.72 21.77
N MET A 438 4.69 12.97 21.35
CA MET A 438 3.52 13.75 21.79
C MET A 438 2.22 13.11 21.32
N GLY A 439 2.17 12.59 20.08
CA GLY A 439 1.04 11.80 19.57
C GLY A 439 0.78 10.55 20.41
N VAL A 440 1.84 9.81 20.75
CA VAL A 440 1.79 8.65 21.65
C VAL A 440 1.24 9.05 23.02
N LEU A 441 1.80 10.08 23.66
CA LEU A 441 1.38 10.55 24.97
C LEU A 441 -0.09 10.98 24.96
N ARG A 442 -0.52 11.68 23.90
CA ARG A 442 -1.92 12.07 23.71
C ARG A 442 -2.85 10.86 23.66
N MET A 443 -2.50 9.83 22.89
CA MET A 443 -3.30 8.60 22.83
C MET A 443 -3.32 7.87 24.18
N LEU A 444 -2.21 7.82 24.92
CA LEU A 444 -2.17 7.19 26.23
C LEU A 444 -3.00 7.93 27.29
N LEU A 445 -3.11 9.25 27.18
CA LEU A 445 -3.85 10.10 28.12
C LEU A 445 -5.30 10.37 27.71
N ASP A 446 -5.72 9.95 26.52
CA ASP A 446 -7.06 10.19 26.00
C ASP A 446 -8.11 9.41 26.81
N PRO A 447 -8.96 10.08 27.61
CA PRO A 447 -9.95 9.39 28.44
C PRO A 447 -11.06 8.70 27.66
N GLU A 448 -11.21 8.98 26.35
CA GLU A 448 -12.24 8.39 25.48
C GLU A 448 -11.88 6.96 25.04
N ASN A 449 -10.59 6.64 24.93
CA ASN A 449 -10.13 5.29 24.58
C ASN A 449 -9.91 4.37 25.81
N MET A 450 -10.17 4.87 27.01
CA MET A 450 -10.11 4.10 28.26
C MET A 450 -11.44 3.38 28.53
N LEU A 451 -11.77 2.41 27.68
CA LEU A 451 -13.06 1.71 27.70
C LEU A 451 -13.24 0.85 28.97
N ALA A 452 -14.38 1.05 29.64
CA ALA A 452 -14.72 0.42 30.92
C ALA A 452 -15.02 -1.10 30.88
N GLN A 453 -14.83 -1.79 29.74
CA GLN A 453 -15.38 -3.13 29.53
C GLN A 453 -14.56 -4.28 30.15
N VAL A 454 -13.26 -4.10 30.44
CA VAL A 454 -12.43 -5.16 31.06
C VAL A 454 -12.01 -4.82 32.49
N ASN A 455 -11.69 -3.55 32.79
CA ASN A 455 -11.33 -3.10 34.14
C ASN A 455 -12.02 -1.76 34.45
N LYS A 456 -13.06 -1.78 35.28
CA LYS A 456 -13.82 -0.57 35.69
C LYS A 456 -12.95 0.52 36.36
N SER A 457 -11.69 0.23 36.69
CA SER A 457 -10.77 1.15 37.34
C SER A 457 -9.62 1.66 36.45
N GLU A 458 -9.43 1.15 35.22
CA GLU A 458 -8.25 1.47 34.38
C GLU A 458 -8.04 2.98 34.20
N LYS A 459 -9.12 3.71 33.87
CA LYS A 459 -9.09 5.17 33.71
C LYS A 459 -8.64 5.88 34.98
N THR A 460 -9.20 5.50 36.12
CA THR A 460 -8.88 6.12 37.40
C THR A 460 -7.45 5.79 37.81
N ASP A 461 -7.06 4.53 37.67
CA ASP A 461 -5.75 4.03 38.08
C ASP A 461 -4.63 4.66 37.24
N PHE A 462 -4.77 4.64 35.91
CA PHE A 462 -3.75 5.18 35.00
C PHE A 462 -3.63 6.70 35.09
N LEU A 463 -4.73 7.45 35.16
CA LEU A 463 -4.66 8.90 35.31
C LEU A 463 -4.09 9.30 36.67
N ASN A 464 -4.50 8.63 37.76
CA ASN A 464 -3.90 8.86 39.08
C ASN A 464 -2.40 8.57 39.08
N PHE A 465 -1.99 7.49 38.41
CA PHE A 465 -0.59 7.16 38.22
C PHE A 465 0.15 8.30 37.49
N PHE A 466 -0.35 8.75 36.34
CA PHE A 466 0.26 9.83 35.57
C PHE A 466 0.41 11.12 36.39
N TYR A 467 -0.65 11.55 37.09
CA TYR A 467 -0.59 12.74 37.93
C TYR A 467 0.36 12.61 39.13
N LYS A 468 0.57 11.39 39.63
CA LYS A 468 1.45 11.15 40.77
C LYS A 468 2.92 11.03 40.37
N HIS A 469 3.22 10.36 39.25
CA HIS A 469 4.56 9.90 38.92
C HIS A 469 5.16 10.54 37.66
N SER A 470 4.36 11.15 36.78
CA SER A 470 4.82 11.57 35.45
C SER A 470 4.56 13.04 35.13
N VAL A 471 3.52 13.65 35.72
CA VAL A 471 3.14 15.04 35.40
C VAL A 471 4.22 16.06 35.74
N GLN A 472 5.04 15.80 36.77
CA GLN A 472 6.11 16.72 37.18
C GLN A 472 7.20 16.81 36.13
N ILE A 473 7.57 15.67 35.52
CA ILE A 473 8.55 15.60 34.44
C ILE A 473 8.06 16.39 33.21
N LEU A 474 6.75 16.31 32.93
CA LEU A 474 6.16 17.01 31.79
C LEU A 474 6.14 18.54 31.95
N ILE A 475 5.96 19.05 33.17
CA ILE A 475 5.84 20.49 33.44
C ILE A 475 7.16 21.19 33.75
N GLY A 476 8.23 20.44 34.05
CA GLY A 476 9.56 20.96 34.36
C GLY A 476 9.77 21.18 35.85
#